data_AF-A0A7W1UBB5-F1
#
_entry.id   AF-A0A7W1UBB5-F1
#
_cell.length_a   1.000
_cell.length_b   1.000
_cell.length_c   1.000
_cell.angle_alpha   90.00
_cell.angle_beta   90.00
_cell.angle_gamma   90.00
#
_symmetry.space_group_name_H-M   'P 1'
#
loop_
_entity.id
_entity.type
_entity.pdbx_description
1 polymer ?
#
loop_
_entity_poly.entity_id
_entity_poly.type
_entity_poly.pdbx_seq_one_letter_code
_entity_poly.pdbx_strand_id
1 'polypeptide(L)'
;MCQTKAEAQTSWLQSESQGSPWGGGNEIFRETASPNKQAQWFMFNEDQTLVGVITVFPLGLSLEDYPKLRHTLAQLPPAREFFFHSSQLLKEQTPDSGTLHRTGKATSTHQYFMRHTHGKQDQLVMAVFVLDPYETILDGSHSKFLSYIKDPDSTEKELPGPTGQLESEKEFLGLQQFARGEIALFASCGNKQPEIALDAYQKAIQYGLSDPKQLAEAHHRLGLALRSMGRLPEAATTLEKALTIQPYSAVILNSYGSVLAELGKLPKAIETYEQALALQPNYAQARFNLAEAYESHNPKRAIQEYETFLILAENNPEEMTKVDLAKGRIKALQGGARQ
;
A
#
# COMPACT_ATOMS: atom_id res chain seq x y z
N MET A 1 -1.88 -14.12 5.49
CA MET A 1 -2.25 -13.18 4.41
C MET A 1 -1.97 -13.82 3.06
N CYS A 2 -2.56 -13.29 1.98
CA CYS A 2 -2.38 -13.79 0.60
C CYS A 2 -2.96 -15.17 0.28
N GLN A 3 -3.68 -15.81 1.21
CA GLN A 3 -4.45 -17.02 0.91
C GLN A 3 -5.78 -16.64 0.27
N THR A 4 -6.22 -17.44 -0.70
CA THR A 4 -7.59 -17.33 -1.20
C THR A 4 -8.59 -17.81 -0.15
N LYS A 5 -9.83 -17.35 -0.24
CA LYS A 5 -10.92 -17.81 0.62
C LYS A 5 -11.09 -19.32 0.56
N ALA A 6 -10.99 -19.93 -0.62
CA ALA A 6 -11.11 -21.38 -0.80
C ALA A 6 -9.97 -22.15 -0.11
N GLU A 7 -8.73 -21.66 -0.21
CA GLU A 7 -7.59 -22.23 0.52
C GLU A 7 -7.76 -22.11 2.02
N ALA A 8 -8.20 -20.93 2.51
CA ALA A 8 -8.50 -20.73 3.92
C ALA A 8 -9.58 -21.70 4.39
N GLN A 9 -10.67 -21.87 3.62
CA GLN A 9 -11.79 -22.78 3.92
C GLN A 9 -11.39 -24.26 3.96
N THR A 10 -10.34 -24.63 3.24
CA THR A 10 -9.81 -25.99 3.26
C THR A 10 -8.82 -26.20 4.42
N SER A 11 -8.16 -25.13 4.88
CA SER A 11 -7.05 -25.23 5.82
C SER A 11 -7.43 -24.96 7.28
N TRP A 12 -8.16 -23.89 7.56
CA TRP A 12 -8.38 -23.42 8.95
C TRP A 12 -9.68 -22.62 9.15
N LEU A 13 -10.31 -22.17 8.07
CA LEU A 13 -11.61 -21.51 8.07
C LEU A 13 -12.69 -22.56 7.84
N GLN A 14 -13.72 -22.62 8.67
CA GLN A 14 -14.74 -23.68 8.53
C GLN A 14 -15.59 -23.45 7.28
N SER A 15 -16.01 -24.53 6.61
CA SER A 15 -16.72 -24.47 5.32
C SER A 15 -18.08 -23.77 5.37
N GLU A 16 -18.72 -23.70 6.54
CA GLU A 16 -20.06 -23.11 6.74
C GLU A 16 -20.03 -21.62 7.12
N SER A 17 -18.85 -20.99 7.20
CA SER A 17 -18.75 -19.58 7.58
C SER A 17 -19.29 -18.66 6.45
N GLN A 18 -20.58 -18.32 6.51
CA GLN A 18 -21.19 -17.30 5.65
C GLN A 18 -20.54 -15.94 5.92
N GLY A 19 -20.17 -15.23 4.86
CA GLY A 19 -19.56 -13.90 4.95
C GLY A 19 -20.56 -12.77 4.70
N SER A 20 -20.25 -11.60 5.23
CA SER A 20 -21.01 -10.35 4.98
C SER A 20 -20.30 -9.50 3.92
N PRO A 21 -21.02 -8.65 3.17
CA PRO A 21 -20.41 -7.73 2.23
C PRO A 21 -19.45 -6.75 2.91
N TRP A 22 -18.27 -6.54 2.32
CA TRP A 22 -17.30 -5.55 2.77
C TRP A 22 -16.71 -4.81 1.57
N GLY A 23 -17.41 -3.74 1.16
CA GLY A 23 -17.11 -3.04 -0.09
C GLY A 23 -17.30 -3.95 -1.30
N GLY A 24 -16.32 -4.00 -2.19
CA GLY A 24 -16.25 -4.94 -3.31
C GLY A 24 -15.86 -6.37 -2.92
N GLY A 25 -15.56 -6.62 -1.65
CA GLY A 25 -15.19 -7.93 -1.12
C GLY A 25 -16.15 -8.47 -0.06
N ASN A 26 -15.67 -9.35 0.79
CA ASN A 26 -16.45 -9.93 1.89
C ASN A 26 -15.62 -10.07 3.16
N GLU A 27 -16.29 -9.95 4.29
CA GLU A 27 -15.72 -10.27 5.60
C GLU A 27 -16.33 -11.57 6.14
N ILE A 28 -15.56 -12.29 6.96
CA ILE A 28 -16.07 -13.46 7.70
C ILE A 28 -15.80 -13.24 9.17
N PHE A 29 -16.86 -13.29 9.98
CA PHE A 29 -16.81 -13.16 11.43
C PHE A 29 -16.64 -14.52 12.10
N ARG A 30 -15.82 -14.58 13.15
CA ARG A 30 -15.67 -15.73 14.03
C ARG A 30 -15.50 -15.28 15.47
N GLU A 31 -16.35 -15.79 16.35
CA GLU A 31 -16.14 -15.69 17.79
C GLU A 31 -15.56 -17.01 18.33
N THR A 32 -14.65 -16.92 19.29
CA THR A 32 -14.16 -18.09 20.02
C THR A 32 -14.70 -18.09 21.44
N ALA A 33 -15.19 -19.25 21.88
CA ALA A 33 -15.54 -19.49 23.27
C ALA A 33 -14.25 -19.63 24.11
N SER A 34 -13.67 -18.49 24.50
CA SER A 34 -12.53 -18.41 25.41
C SER A 34 -12.86 -17.50 26.60
N PRO A 35 -12.12 -17.59 27.72
CA PRO A 35 -12.33 -16.72 28.88
C PRO A 35 -12.23 -15.22 28.53
N ASN A 36 -11.47 -14.88 27.49
CA ASN A 36 -11.27 -13.51 27.01
C ASN A 36 -11.98 -13.26 25.67
N LYS A 37 -13.19 -13.84 25.48
CA LYS A 37 -14.06 -13.78 24.27
C LYS A 37 -13.38 -13.10 23.08
N GLN A 38 -12.78 -13.88 22.20
CA GLN A 38 -12.05 -13.29 21.07
C GLN A 38 -12.95 -13.28 19.84
N ALA A 39 -13.05 -12.10 19.22
CA ALA A 39 -13.80 -11.87 18.00
C ALA A 39 -12.82 -11.60 16.85
N GLN A 40 -13.00 -12.27 15.71
CA GLN A 40 -12.13 -12.15 14.55
C GLN A 40 -12.93 -11.85 13.28
N TRP A 41 -12.42 -10.95 12.46
CA TRP A 41 -12.91 -10.67 11.11
C TRP A 41 -11.80 -10.95 10.10
N PHE A 42 -12.10 -11.80 9.13
CA PHE A 42 -11.23 -12.13 8.01
C PHE A 42 -11.71 -11.38 6.78
N MET A 43 -10.88 -10.46 6.28
CA MET A 43 -11.23 -9.53 5.21
C MET A 43 -10.71 -10.07 3.88
N PHE A 44 -11.62 -10.34 2.95
CA PHE A 44 -11.32 -10.79 1.61
C PHE A 44 -11.65 -9.69 0.61
N ASN A 45 -10.74 -9.42 -0.34
CA ASN A 45 -11.01 -8.50 -1.43
C ASN A 45 -11.90 -9.13 -2.52
N GLU A 46 -12.16 -8.39 -3.60
CA GLU A 46 -12.98 -8.86 -4.73
C GLU A 46 -12.44 -10.15 -5.36
N ASP A 47 -11.12 -10.32 -5.41
CA ASP A 47 -10.45 -11.55 -5.91
C ASP A 47 -10.42 -12.68 -4.87
N GLN A 48 -11.18 -12.57 -3.77
CA GLN A 48 -11.24 -13.54 -2.68
C GLN A 48 -9.89 -13.76 -1.99
N THR A 49 -8.96 -12.81 -2.07
CA THR A 49 -7.67 -12.85 -1.38
C THR A 49 -7.81 -12.30 0.03
N LEU A 50 -7.25 -12.99 1.03
CA LEU A 50 -7.21 -12.52 2.42
C LEU A 50 -6.25 -11.32 2.56
N VAL A 51 -6.84 -10.13 2.74
CA VAL A 51 -6.15 -8.83 2.78
C VAL A 51 -6.06 -8.22 4.19
N GLY A 52 -6.93 -8.63 5.11
CA GLY A 52 -6.84 -8.23 6.51
C GLY A 52 -7.36 -9.29 7.48
N VAL A 53 -6.85 -9.27 8.71
CA VAL A 53 -7.42 -9.98 9.86
C VAL A 53 -7.51 -8.99 11.01
N ILE A 54 -8.72 -8.74 11.48
CA ILE A 54 -8.97 -7.92 12.67
C ILE A 54 -9.30 -8.87 13.81
N THR A 55 -8.59 -8.76 14.92
CA THR A 55 -8.87 -9.50 16.15
C THR A 55 -9.20 -8.50 17.25
N VAL A 56 -10.33 -8.70 17.91
CA VAL A 56 -10.82 -7.86 19.00
C VAL A 56 -10.92 -8.69 20.28
N PHE A 57 -10.51 -8.07 21.39
CA PHE A 57 -10.59 -8.59 22.74
C PHE A 57 -11.50 -7.65 23.54
N PRO A 58 -12.83 -7.85 23.53
CA PRO A 58 -13.79 -6.94 24.16
C PRO A 58 -13.52 -6.75 25.66
N LEU A 59 -13.11 -7.83 26.35
CA LEU A 59 -12.75 -7.79 27.78
C LEU A 59 -11.32 -7.29 28.04
N GLY A 60 -10.53 -7.08 26.98
CA GLY A 60 -9.11 -6.79 27.04
C GLY A 60 -8.26 -8.05 27.29
N LEU A 61 -7.17 -8.18 26.55
CA LEU A 61 -6.17 -9.23 26.73
C LEU A 61 -5.02 -8.69 27.59
N SER A 62 -4.80 -9.31 28.75
CA SER A 62 -3.57 -9.09 29.52
C SER A 62 -2.37 -9.62 28.73
N LEU A 63 -1.31 -8.81 28.66
CA LEU A 63 -0.07 -9.21 27.99
C LEU A 63 0.89 -9.96 28.91
N GLU A 64 0.52 -10.28 30.16
CA GLU A 64 1.37 -10.99 31.14
C GLU A 64 1.88 -12.34 30.63
N ASP A 65 1.04 -13.08 29.92
CA ASP A 65 1.39 -14.38 29.33
C ASP A 65 2.11 -14.24 27.97
N TYR A 66 2.27 -13.01 27.47
CA TYR A 66 2.83 -12.70 26.15
C TYR A 66 4.09 -11.82 26.26
N PRO A 67 5.17 -12.29 26.94
CA PRO A 67 6.34 -11.47 27.23
C PRO A 67 7.06 -10.96 25.96
N LYS A 68 7.05 -11.73 24.88
CA LYS A 68 7.61 -11.30 23.58
C LYS A 68 6.84 -10.11 23.01
N LEU A 69 5.51 -10.22 22.94
CA LEU A 69 4.66 -9.14 22.42
C LEU A 69 4.77 -7.89 23.29
N ARG A 70 4.77 -8.05 24.62
CA ARG A 70 4.96 -6.93 25.56
C ARG A 70 6.29 -6.22 25.33
N HIS A 71 7.38 -6.98 25.15
CA HIS A 71 8.70 -6.40 24.87
C HIS A 71 8.73 -5.65 23.55
N THR A 72 8.13 -6.20 22.49
CA THR A 72 8.02 -5.54 21.18
C THR A 72 7.25 -4.23 21.29
N LEU A 73 6.07 -4.23 21.92
CA LEU A 73 5.24 -3.03 22.05
C LEU A 73 5.93 -1.93 22.86
N ALA A 74 6.67 -2.29 23.91
CA ALA A 74 7.41 -1.32 24.73
C ALA A 74 8.52 -0.57 23.95
N GLN A 75 8.97 -1.10 22.81
CA GLN A 75 9.98 -0.47 21.96
C GLN A 75 9.39 0.35 20.81
N LEU A 76 8.10 0.18 20.52
CA LEU A 76 7.45 0.86 19.41
C LEU A 76 6.93 2.23 19.86
N PRO A 77 7.26 3.33 19.16
CA PRO A 77 6.63 4.60 19.45
C PRO A 77 5.12 4.53 19.17
N PRO A 78 4.29 5.24 19.94
CA PRO A 78 2.87 5.36 19.62
C PRO A 78 2.69 6.09 18.28
N ALA A 79 1.68 5.69 17.51
CA ALA A 79 1.28 6.36 16.30
C ALA A 79 0.83 7.80 16.61
N ARG A 80 1.51 8.79 16.01
CA ARG A 80 1.30 10.22 16.32
C ARG A 80 -0.10 10.74 15.99
N GLU A 81 -0.81 10.06 15.10
CA GLU A 81 -2.12 10.48 14.56
C GLU A 81 -3.30 9.86 15.30
N PHE A 82 -3.06 8.91 16.20
CA PHE A 82 -4.10 8.20 16.92
C PHE A 82 -4.10 8.63 18.39
N PHE A 83 -4.84 9.70 18.69
CA PHE A 83 -5.22 10.06 20.06
C PHE A 83 -6.73 9.90 20.19
N PHE A 84 -7.16 8.74 20.69
CA PHE A 84 -8.55 8.56 21.07
C PHE A 84 -8.82 9.33 22.36
N HIS A 85 -9.67 10.36 22.30
CA HIS A 85 -10.29 10.87 23.52
C HIS A 85 -11.08 9.72 24.16
N SER A 86 -10.65 9.38 25.36
CA SER A 86 -11.05 8.29 26.26
C SER A 86 -12.56 8.03 26.42
N SER A 87 -13.43 8.93 25.97
CA SER A 87 -14.88 8.83 26.15
C SER A 87 -15.60 7.78 25.28
N GLN A 88 -14.96 7.17 24.28
CA GLN A 88 -15.66 6.34 23.28
C GLN A 88 -15.31 4.83 23.30
N LEU A 89 -14.33 4.39 24.09
CA LEU A 89 -13.81 3.01 24.04
C LEU A 89 -14.47 2.06 25.05
N LEU A 90 -15.75 1.78 24.83
CA LEU A 90 -16.62 0.98 25.69
C LEU A 90 -17.14 1.76 26.91
N LYS A 91 -18.46 2.01 26.92
CA LYS A 91 -19.18 2.44 28.11
C LYS A 91 -19.07 1.31 29.15
N GLU A 92 -18.22 1.51 30.15
CA GLU A 92 -18.59 1.29 31.57
C GLU A 92 -17.55 1.75 32.60
N GLN A 93 -16.32 2.09 32.23
CA GLN A 93 -15.41 2.90 33.04
C GLN A 93 -14.58 3.72 32.08
N THR A 94 -14.52 5.05 32.24
CA THR A 94 -13.68 5.90 31.40
C THR A 94 -12.26 5.34 31.35
N PRO A 95 -11.78 4.76 30.23
CA PRO A 95 -10.35 4.50 30.10
C PRO A 95 -9.62 5.84 30.21
N ASP A 96 -8.44 5.91 30.84
CA ASP A 96 -7.74 7.20 30.96
C ASP A 96 -7.06 7.60 29.63
N SER A 97 -6.71 6.63 28.78
CA SER A 97 -6.19 6.84 27.42
C SER A 97 -6.08 5.52 26.63
N GLY A 98 -5.73 5.60 25.34
CA GLY A 98 -5.34 4.45 24.52
C GLY A 98 -4.22 4.80 23.54
N THR A 99 -3.45 3.80 23.12
CA THR A 99 -2.34 3.97 22.16
C THR A 99 -2.42 2.95 21.03
N LEU A 100 -2.00 3.38 19.84
CA LEU A 100 -1.86 2.52 18.66
C LEU A 100 -0.38 2.33 18.35
N HIS A 101 0.07 1.08 18.29
CA HIS A 101 1.42 0.74 17.84
C HIS A 101 1.37 0.08 16.46
N ARG A 102 2.35 0.40 15.61
CA ARG A 102 2.51 -0.20 14.28
C ARG A 102 3.86 -0.87 14.12
N THR A 103 3.89 -2.01 13.44
CA THR A 103 5.09 -2.75 13.03
C THR A 103 4.79 -3.51 11.74
N GLY A 104 5.77 -4.18 11.12
CA GLY A 104 5.50 -4.85 9.86
C GLY A 104 6.73 -5.39 9.14
N LYS A 105 6.47 -5.86 7.92
CA LYS A 105 7.45 -6.25 6.91
C LYS A 105 7.19 -5.43 5.65
N ALA A 106 7.97 -5.63 4.60
CA ALA A 106 7.87 -4.88 3.35
C ALA A 106 6.50 -4.93 2.62
N THR A 107 5.59 -5.84 2.99
CA THR A 107 4.28 -5.99 2.33
C THR A 107 3.11 -6.13 3.30
N SER A 108 3.36 -6.00 4.61
CA SER A 108 2.32 -6.22 5.61
C SER A 108 2.56 -5.40 6.88
N THR A 109 1.48 -4.85 7.39
CA THR A 109 1.46 -4.03 8.60
C THR A 109 0.65 -4.73 9.69
N HIS A 110 1.15 -4.59 10.90
CA HIS A 110 0.57 -5.09 12.13
C HIS A 110 0.26 -3.90 13.03
N GLN A 111 -0.98 -3.78 13.45
CA GLN A 111 -1.44 -2.70 14.31
C GLN A 111 -1.93 -3.28 15.64
N TYR A 112 -1.55 -2.66 16.75
CA TYR A 112 -1.93 -3.09 18.09
C TYR A 112 -2.51 -1.92 18.85
N PHE A 113 -3.77 -2.06 19.25
CA PHE A 113 -4.48 -1.05 20.00
C PHE A 113 -4.52 -1.41 21.48
N MET A 114 -3.87 -0.58 22.30
CA MET A 114 -3.71 -0.74 23.73
C MET A 114 -4.63 0.23 24.48
N ARG A 115 -5.30 -0.29 25.51
CA ARG A 115 -6.10 0.50 26.46
C ARG A 115 -5.31 0.68 27.75
N HIS A 116 -5.23 1.94 28.20
CA HIS A 116 -4.62 2.32 29.48
C HIS A 116 -5.71 2.69 30.47
N THR A 117 -5.67 2.08 31.66
CA THR A 117 -6.62 2.40 32.74
C THR A 117 -5.83 2.61 34.02
N HIS A 118 -6.04 3.75 34.67
CA HIS A 118 -5.28 4.12 35.85
C HIS A 118 -5.46 3.09 36.96
N GLY A 119 -4.34 2.70 37.57
CA GLY A 119 -4.31 1.66 38.60
C GLY A 119 -4.55 0.23 38.09
N LYS A 120 -4.69 0.02 36.78
CA LYS A 120 -4.77 -1.31 36.15
C LYS A 120 -3.62 -1.50 35.16
N GLN A 121 -3.37 -2.75 34.78
CA GLN A 121 -2.41 -3.05 33.71
C GLN A 121 -2.99 -2.69 32.34
N ASP A 122 -2.10 -2.37 31.42
CA ASP A 122 -2.44 -2.12 30.02
C ASP A 122 -2.98 -3.39 29.37
N GLN A 123 -4.03 -3.22 28.56
CA GLN A 123 -4.72 -4.32 27.91
C GLN A 123 -4.72 -4.14 26.40
N LEU A 124 -4.42 -5.22 25.67
CA LEU A 124 -4.61 -5.26 24.23
C LEU A 124 -6.10 -5.45 23.96
N VAL A 125 -6.72 -4.53 23.23
CA VAL A 125 -8.16 -4.59 22.90
C VAL A 125 -8.40 -4.90 21.43
N MET A 126 -7.41 -4.65 20.56
CA MET A 126 -7.48 -5.01 19.16
C MET A 126 -6.09 -5.24 18.57
N ALA A 127 -5.97 -6.24 17.69
CA ALA A 127 -4.80 -6.49 16.86
C ALA A 127 -5.22 -6.67 15.40
N VAL A 128 -4.55 -5.99 14.49
CA VAL A 128 -4.82 -6.03 13.04
C VAL A 128 -3.60 -6.53 12.31
N PHE A 129 -3.79 -7.46 11.39
CA PHE A 129 -2.78 -7.97 10.47
C PHE A 129 -3.27 -7.71 9.06
N VAL A 130 -2.63 -6.81 8.31
CA VAL A 130 -3.14 -6.30 7.03
C VAL A 130 -2.03 -6.22 5.99
N LEU A 131 -2.38 -6.38 4.71
CA LEU A 131 -1.46 -6.08 3.61
C LEU A 131 -1.27 -4.57 3.49
N ASP A 132 -0.05 -4.09 3.27
CA ASP A 132 0.25 -2.64 3.31
C ASP A 132 -0.66 -1.78 2.43
N PRO A 133 -1.04 -2.18 1.19
CA PRO A 133 -1.98 -1.38 0.40
C PRO A 133 -3.36 -1.16 1.05
N TYR A 134 -3.76 -2.02 1.98
CA TYR A 134 -5.03 -1.97 2.71
C TYR A 134 -4.90 -1.34 4.10
N GLU A 135 -3.68 -1.01 4.56
CA GLU A 135 -3.43 -0.50 5.91
C GLU A 135 -4.29 0.73 6.19
N THR A 136 -4.32 1.69 5.27
CA THR A 136 -5.05 2.96 5.43
C THR A 136 -6.56 2.74 5.53
N ILE A 137 -7.10 1.68 4.92
CA ILE A 137 -8.53 1.35 4.93
C ILE A 137 -8.93 0.60 6.21
N LEU A 138 -8.01 -0.21 6.74
CA LEU A 138 -8.17 -0.95 7.99
C LEU A 138 -7.44 -0.26 9.13
N ASP A 139 -7.65 1.05 9.24
CA ASP A 139 -7.05 1.92 10.23
C ASP A 139 -8.08 2.54 11.17
N GLY A 140 -7.63 2.84 12.40
CA GLY A 140 -8.39 3.51 13.45
C GLY A 140 -8.98 4.88 13.10
N SER A 141 -8.58 5.49 11.98
CA SER A 141 -9.15 6.74 11.46
C SER A 141 -10.47 6.57 10.73
N HIS A 142 -10.85 5.34 10.34
CA HIS A 142 -12.09 5.07 9.61
C HIS A 142 -13.23 4.62 10.53
N SER A 143 -14.41 5.23 10.41
CA SER A 143 -15.58 4.92 11.26
C SER A 143 -16.04 3.47 11.16
N LYS A 144 -15.95 2.87 9.95
CA LYS A 144 -16.27 1.46 9.73
C LYS A 144 -15.31 0.53 10.47
N PHE A 145 -14.02 0.88 10.51
CA PHE A 145 -13.04 0.12 11.27
C PHE A 145 -13.30 0.21 12.79
N LEU A 146 -13.61 1.41 13.29
CA LEU A 146 -13.93 1.62 14.70
C LEU A 146 -15.19 0.89 15.16
N SER A 147 -16.11 0.57 14.23
CA SER A 147 -17.30 -0.22 14.53
C SER A 147 -16.98 -1.62 15.04
N TYR A 148 -15.84 -2.22 14.65
CA TYR A 148 -15.41 -3.53 15.14
C TYR A 148 -14.96 -3.49 16.60
N ILE A 149 -14.59 -2.33 17.14
CA ILE A 149 -14.18 -2.17 18.55
C ILE A 149 -15.40 -2.12 19.49
N LYS A 150 -16.62 -1.91 18.96
CA LYS A 150 -17.81 -1.78 19.79
C LYS A 150 -18.17 -3.08 20.52
N ASP A 151 -18.76 -2.91 21.70
CA ASP A 151 -19.42 -3.98 22.42
C ASP A 151 -20.54 -4.57 21.53
N PRO A 152 -20.56 -5.89 21.26
CA PRO A 152 -21.62 -6.54 20.49
C PRO A 152 -23.04 -6.30 21.05
N ASP A 153 -23.17 -5.93 22.34
CA ASP A 153 -24.46 -5.62 22.96
C ASP A 153 -24.84 -4.12 22.89
N SER A 154 -24.01 -3.27 22.27
CA SER A 154 -24.28 -1.83 22.17
C SER A 154 -25.31 -1.48 21.07
N THR A 155 -26.36 -0.76 21.46
CA THR A 155 -27.46 -0.31 20.58
C THR A 155 -27.15 0.98 19.81
N GLU A 156 -25.94 1.54 19.95
CA GLU A 156 -25.55 2.80 19.32
C GLU A 156 -25.15 2.62 17.85
N LYS A 157 -26.02 3.07 16.95
CA LYS A 157 -25.73 3.25 15.52
C LYS A 157 -24.58 4.26 15.33
N GLU A 158 -23.63 3.87 14.47
CA GLU A 158 -22.60 4.69 13.81
C GLU A 158 -21.87 5.75 14.66
N LEU A 159 -20.59 5.51 14.95
CA LEU A 159 -19.70 6.57 15.43
C LEU A 159 -19.45 7.55 14.27
N PRO A 160 -19.58 8.87 14.48
CA PRO A 160 -18.98 9.82 13.57
C PRO A 160 -17.48 9.49 13.44
N GLY A 161 -16.95 9.47 12.21
CA GLY A 161 -15.50 9.39 12.03
C GLY A 161 -14.80 10.56 12.76
N PRO A 162 -13.49 10.47 13.04
CA PRO A 162 -12.72 11.51 13.73
C PRO A 162 -12.82 12.91 13.07
N THR A 163 -13.25 12.99 11.81
CA THR A 163 -13.46 14.23 11.06
C THR A 163 -14.92 14.68 10.93
N GLY A 164 -15.89 13.97 11.52
CA GLY A 164 -17.31 14.29 11.41
C GLY A 164 -17.91 14.17 9.99
N GLN A 165 -17.13 13.71 9.01
CA GLN A 165 -17.60 13.36 7.67
C GLN A 165 -17.80 11.84 7.59
N LEU A 166 -18.99 11.41 7.16
CA LEU A 166 -19.14 10.04 6.66
C LEU A 166 -18.25 9.94 5.42
N GLU A 167 -17.22 9.09 5.46
CA GLU A 167 -16.53 8.64 4.26
C GLU A 167 -17.59 8.13 3.29
N SER A 168 -17.61 8.65 2.06
CA SER A 168 -18.60 8.21 1.10
C SER A 168 -18.34 6.75 0.75
N GLU A 169 -19.40 5.92 0.66
CA GLU A 169 -19.27 4.52 0.27
C GLU A 169 -18.47 4.34 -1.04
N LYS A 170 -18.60 5.32 -1.94
CA LYS A 170 -17.84 5.38 -3.19
C LYS A 170 -16.34 5.57 -2.97
N GLU A 171 -15.95 6.48 -2.08
CA GLU A 171 -14.54 6.73 -1.78
C GLU A 171 -13.89 5.51 -1.15
N PHE A 172 -14.58 4.86 -0.20
CA PHE A 172 -14.15 3.59 0.39
C PHE A 172 -13.93 2.51 -0.69
N LEU A 173 -14.88 2.37 -1.62
CA LEU A 173 -14.76 1.45 -2.76
C LEU A 173 -13.60 1.83 -3.69
N GLY A 174 -13.39 3.12 -3.93
CA GLY A 174 -12.29 3.65 -4.73
C GLY A 174 -10.93 3.26 -4.15
N LEU A 175 -10.73 3.50 -2.85
CA LEU A 175 -9.52 3.13 -2.12
C LEU A 175 -9.30 1.62 -2.08
N GLN A 176 -10.37 0.83 -1.86
CA GLN A 176 -10.28 -0.64 -1.85
C GLN A 176 -9.82 -1.18 -3.21
N GLN A 177 -10.33 -0.63 -4.31
CA GLN A 177 -9.93 -1.01 -5.65
C GLN A 177 -8.50 -0.54 -5.97
N PHE A 178 -8.10 0.64 -5.53
CA PHE A 178 -6.71 1.08 -5.65
C PHE A 178 -5.76 0.11 -4.93
N ALA A 179 -6.07 -0.26 -3.69
CA ALA A 179 -5.29 -1.21 -2.89
C ALA A 179 -5.24 -2.61 -3.53
N ARG A 180 -6.34 -3.08 -4.11
CA ARG A 180 -6.38 -4.31 -4.92
C ARG A 180 -5.42 -4.22 -6.11
N GLY A 181 -5.40 -3.08 -6.81
CA GLY A 181 -4.49 -2.83 -7.92
C GLY A 181 -3.01 -2.91 -7.51
N GLU A 182 -2.65 -2.31 -6.37
CA GLU A 182 -1.27 -2.36 -5.87
C GLU A 182 -0.81 -3.80 -5.61
N ILE A 183 -1.64 -4.63 -4.97
CA ILE A 183 -1.33 -6.04 -4.73
C ILE A 183 -1.03 -6.76 -6.05
N ALA A 184 -1.89 -6.56 -7.05
CA ALA A 184 -1.79 -7.24 -8.33
C ALA A 184 -0.60 -6.75 -9.17
N LEU A 185 -0.32 -5.43 -9.19
CA LEU A 185 0.73 -4.84 -9.99
C LEU A 185 2.13 -5.13 -9.42
N PHE A 186 2.27 -5.05 -8.09
CA PHE A 186 3.56 -5.19 -7.40
C PHE A 186 3.81 -6.59 -6.86
N ALA A 187 2.89 -7.53 -7.09
CA ALA A 187 3.00 -8.91 -6.65
C ALA A 187 3.19 -9.04 -5.13
N SER A 188 2.49 -8.22 -4.35
CA SER A 188 2.48 -8.35 -2.87
C SER A 188 1.99 -9.73 -2.43
N CYS A 189 1.16 -10.37 -3.27
CA CYS A 189 0.72 -11.76 -3.13
C CYS A 189 1.00 -12.55 -4.42
N GLY A 190 2.08 -13.32 -4.43
CA GLY A 190 2.39 -14.24 -5.54
C GLY A 190 3.07 -13.57 -6.73
N ASN A 191 2.47 -13.70 -7.92
CA ASN A 191 3.02 -13.16 -9.18
C ASN A 191 2.27 -11.89 -9.61
N LYS A 192 2.90 -11.09 -10.48
CA LYS A 192 2.25 -9.91 -11.08
C LYS A 192 1.05 -10.33 -11.93
N GLN A 193 -0.05 -9.61 -11.76
CA GLN A 193 -1.34 -9.84 -12.44
C GLN A 193 -1.81 -8.51 -13.05
N PRO A 194 -1.20 -8.08 -14.17
CA PRO A 194 -1.42 -6.73 -14.70
C PRO A 194 -2.86 -6.50 -15.21
N GLU A 195 -3.58 -7.56 -15.60
CA GLU A 195 -4.99 -7.49 -15.99
C GLU A 195 -5.89 -7.16 -14.79
N ILE A 196 -5.65 -7.80 -13.64
CA ILE A 196 -6.35 -7.49 -12.38
C ILE A 196 -6.03 -6.05 -11.95
N ALA A 197 -4.76 -5.65 -12.03
CA ALA A 197 -4.35 -4.30 -11.69
C ALA A 197 -5.05 -3.26 -12.57
N LEU A 198 -5.13 -3.48 -13.88
CA LEU A 198 -5.82 -2.61 -14.82
C LEU A 198 -7.31 -2.44 -14.46
N ASP A 199 -8.03 -3.54 -14.24
CA ASP A 199 -9.44 -3.51 -13.84
C ASP A 199 -9.62 -2.76 -12.51
N ALA A 200 -8.76 -3.05 -11.53
CA ALA A 200 -8.82 -2.44 -10.20
C ALA A 200 -8.61 -0.91 -10.25
N TYR A 201 -7.56 -0.43 -10.94
CA TYR A 201 -7.34 1.03 -11.04
C TYR A 201 -8.43 1.73 -11.86
N GLN A 202 -8.99 1.09 -12.88
CA GLN A 202 -10.13 1.64 -13.61
C GLN A 202 -11.36 1.80 -12.71
N LYS A 203 -11.68 0.77 -11.91
CA LYS A 203 -12.76 0.84 -10.91
C LYS A 203 -12.49 1.91 -9.85
N ALA A 204 -11.25 2.02 -9.38
CA ALA A 204 -10.87 3.05 -8.40
C ALA A 204 -11.17 4.47 -8.92
N ILE A 205 -10.76 4.77 -10.15
CA ILE A 205 -11.04 6.04 -10.82
C ILE A 205 -12.55 6.23 -11.05
N GLN A 206 -13.28 5.17 -11.42
CA GLN A 206 -14.72 5.23 -11.67
C GLN A 206 -15.54 5.50 -10.41
N TYR A 207 -15.18 4.88 -9.28
CA TYR A 207 -15.83 5.14 -7.99
C TYR A 207 -15.55 6.56 -7.50
N GLY A 208 -14.34 7.05 -7.77
CA GLY A 208 -13.89 8.39 -7.44
C GLY A 208 -12.92 8.40 -6.26
N LEU A 209 -11.91 9.27 -6.36
CA LEU A 209 -10.91 9.54 -5.32
C LEU A 209 -10.94 11.04 -5.03
N SER A 210 -11.27 11.40 -3.79
CA SER A 210 -11.52 12.80 -3.41
C SER A 210 -10.24 13.65 -3.40
N ASP A 211 -9.09 13.04 -3.07
CA ASP A 211 -7.79 13.71 -3.14
C ASP A 211 -7.25 13.68 -4.59
N PRO A 212 -7.01 14.84 -5.22
CA PRO A 212 -6.41 14.92 -6.54
C PRO A 212 -5.06 14.19 -6.65
N LYS A 213 -4.27 14.12 -5.56
CA LYS A 213 -3.00 13.37 -5.57
C LYS A 213 -3.24 11.87 -5.69
N GLN A 214 -4.24 11.33 -4.99
CA GLN A 214 -4.63 9.93 -5.12
C GLN A 214 -5.17 9.64 -6.52
N LEU A 215 -5.95 10.56 -7.09
CA LEU A 215 -6.43 10.43 -8.47
C LEU A 215 -5.29 10.44 -9.50
N ALA A 216 -4.30 11.32 -9.33
CA ALA A 216 -3.10 11.34 -10.16
C ALA A 216 -2.32 10.02 -10.06
N GLU A 217 -2.14 9.51 -8.85
CA GLU A 217 -1.47 8.23 -8.60
C GLU A 217 -2.25 7.05 -9.21
N ALA A 218 -3.58 7.04 -9.14
CA ALA A 218 -4.40 6.01 -9.78
C ALA A 218 -4.23 6.01 -11.30
N HIS A 219 -4.18 7.18 -11.94
CA HIS A 219 -3.83 7.28 -13.36
C HIS A 219 -2.39 6.82 -13.64
N HIS A 220 -1.43 7.19 -12.78
CA HIS A 220 -0.05 6.75 -12.91
C HIS A 220 0.07 5.21 -12.89
N ARG A 221 -0.52 4.59 -11.87
CA ARG A 221 -0.55 3.15 -11.69
C ARG A 221 -1.29 2.41 -12.81
N LEU A 222 -2.41 2.94 -13.28
CA LEU A 222 -3.09 2.43 -14.48
C LEU A 222 -2.18 2.49 -15.73
N GLY A 223 -1.43 3.58 -15.89
CA GLY A 223 -0.43 3.72 -16.95
C GLY A 223 0.67 2.65 -16.88
N LEU A 224 1.15 2.33 -15.67
CA LEU A 224 2.13 1.27 -15.46
C LEU A 224 1.57 -0.13 -15.76
N ALA A 225 0.31 -0.41 -15.38
CA ALA A 225 -0.36 -1.66 -15.73
C ALA A 225 -0.56 -1.80 -17.25
N LEU A 226 -0.94 -0.72 -17.94
CA LEU A 226 -1.03 -0.71 -19.41
C LEU A 226 0.33 -0.95 -20.08
N ARG A 227 1.39 -0.34 -19.54
CA ARG A 227 2.76 -0.54 -20.04
C ARG A 227 3.21 -2.00 -19.88
N SER A 228 2.97 -2.63 -18.72
CA SER A 228 3.36 -4.03 -18.50
C SER A 228 2.63 -5.01 -19.41
N MET A 229 1.45 -4.63 -19.91
CA MET A 229 0.69 -5.37 -20.94
C MET A 229 1.11 -5.02 -22.38
N GLY A 230 2.10 -4.14 -22.58
CA GLY A 230 2.53 -3.68 -23.91
C GLY A 230 1.56 -2.71 -24.60
N ARG A 231 0.53 -2.20 -23.91
CA ARG A 231 -0.45 -1.24 -24.43
C ARG A 231 0.09 0.19 -24.36
N LEU A 232 1.24 0.42 -25.00
CA LEU A 232 2.06 1.62 -24.84
C LEU A 232 1.34 2.93 -25.23
N PRO A 233 0.55 3.03 -26.31
CA PRO A 233 -0.16 4.27 -26.65
C PRO A 233 -1.19 4.67 -25.58
N GLU A 234 -1.88 3.69 -25.00
CA GLU A 234 -2.86 3.91 -23.94
C GLU A 234 -2.17 4.26 -22.62
N ALA A 235 -1.03 3.61 -22.32
CA ALA A 235 -0.18 3.96 -21.18
C ALA A 235 0.26 5.43 -21.26
N ALA A 236 0.75 5.88 -22.42
CA ALA A 236 1.18 7.26 -22.62
C ALA A 236 0.03 8.26 -22.37
N THR A 237 -1.15 7.99 -22.96
CA THR A 237 -2.34 8.83 -22.77
C THR A 237 -2.79 8.88 -21.32
N THR A 238 -2.69 7.76 -20.60
CA THR A 238 -3.08 7.69 -19.18
C THR A 238 -2.07 8.41 -18.29
N LEU A 239 -0.78 8.29 -18.57
CA LEU A 239 0.28 9.03 -17.86
C LEU A 239 0.20 10.53 -18.11
N GLU A 240 -0.21 10.98 -19.30
CA GLU A 240 -0.50 12.39 -19.57
C GLU A 240 -1.65 12.91 -18.70
N LYS A 241 -2.70 12.10 -18.45
CA LYS A 241 -3.76 12.48 -17.49
C LYS A 241 -3.21 12.62 -16.07
N ALA A 242 -2.34 11.70 -15.64
CA ALA A 242 -1.69 11.78 -14.34
C ALA A 242 -0.85 13.08 -14.21
N LEU A 243 -0.06 13.42 -15.26
CA LEU A 243 0.73 14.66 -15.31
C LEU A 243 -0.13 15.93 -15.42
N THR A 244 -1.32 15.84 -16.02
CA THR A 244 -2.26 16.98 -16.04
C THR A 244 -2.72 17.34 -14.63
N ILE A 245 -2.89 16.34 -13.76
CA ILE A 245 -3.29 16.53 -12.36
C ILE A 245 -2.07 16.89 -11.50
N GLN A 246 -0.94 16.21 -11.70
CA GLN A 246 0.30 16.42 -10.96
C GLN A 246 1.50 16.65 -11.91
N PRO A 247 1.68 17.87 -12.43
CA PRO A 247 2.68 18.17 -13.45
C PRO A 247 4.13 18.09 -12.95
N TYR A 248 4.33 18.22 -11.63
CA TYR A 248 5.66 18.25 -11.01
C TYR A 248 6.01 16.94 -10.29
N SER A 249 5.56 15.80 -10.81
CA SER A 249 5.94 14.48 -10.28
C SER A 249 7.08 13.87 -11.10
N ALA A 250 8.28 13.84 -10.51
CA ALA A 250 9.45 13.20 -11.12
C ALA A 250 9.20 11.71 -11.42
N VAL A 251 8.46 11.01 -10.56
CA VAL A 251 8.13 9.59 -10.72
C VAL A 251 7.22 9.35 -11.93
N ILE A 252 6.19 10.19 -12.10
CA ILE A 252 5.26 10.08 -13.23
C ILE A 252 5.98 10.47 -14.52
N LEU A 253 6.76 11.56 -14.51
CA LEU A 253 7.58 11.98 -15.66
C LEU A 253 8.54 10.88 -16.10
N ASN A 254 9.26 10.25 -15.17
CA ASN A 254 10.13 9.12 -15.49
C ASN A 254 9.35 7.96 -16.12
N SER A 255 8.17 7.63 -15.58
CA SER A 255 7.33 6.57 -16.15
C SER A 255 6.83 6.90 -17.56
N TYR A 256 6.45 8.16 -17.79
CA TYR A 256 6.03 8.66 -19.10
C TYR A 256 7.19 8.65 -20.10
N GLY A 257 8.38 9.09 -19.68
CA GLY A 257 9.61 9.01 -20.47
C GLY A 257 9.94 7.57 -20.88
N SER A 258 9.76 6.59 -19.99
CA SER A 258 9.94 5.18 -20.31
C SER A 258 8.97 4.67 -21.36
N VAL A 259 7.69 5.01 -21.23
CA VAL A 259 6.70 4.66 -22.27
C VAL A 259 7.03 5.34 -23.60
N LEU A 260 7.48 6.60 -23.60
CA LEU A 260 7.88 7.29 -24.82
C LEU A 260 9.09 6.65 -25.49
N ALA A 261 10.08 6.21 -24.70
CA ALA A 261 11.26 5.51 -25.22
C ALA A 261 10.87 4.17 -25.87
N GLU A 262 10.00 3.40 -25.21
CA GLU A 262 9.46 2.13 -25.76
C GLU A 262 8.61 2.35 -27.02
N LEU A 263 7.96 3.50 -27.15
CA LEU A 263 7.28 3.93 -28.38
C LEU A 263 8.22 4.45 -29.49
N GLY A 264 9.54 4.45 -29.26
CA GLY A 264 10.54 4.95 -30.20
C GLY A 264 10.63 6.49 -30.27
N LYS A 265 9.94 7.21 -29.40
CA LYS A 265 9.95 8.69 -29.33
C LYS A 265 11.11 9.19 -28.48
N LEU A 266 12.33 8.75 -28.81
CA LEU A 266 13.53 8.98 -28.00
C LEU A 266 13.83 10.46 -27.67
N PRO A 267 13.71 11.43 -28.60
CA PRO A 267 13.96 12.83 -28.27
C PRO A 267 13.04 13.36 -27.16
N LYS A 268 11.75 13.01 -27.21
CA LYS A 268 10.77 13.42 -26.20
C LYS A 268 11.00 12.68 -24.88
N ALA A 269 11.40 11.41 -24.93
CA ALA A 269 11.74 10.63 -23.74
C ALA A 269 12.91 11.28 -22.98
N ILE A 270 13.99 11.65 -23.68
CA ILE A 270 15.14 12.35 -23.11
C ILE A 270 14.72 13.65 -22.41
N GLU A 271 13.97 14.52 -23.10
CA GLU A 271 13.46 15.75 -22.51
C GLU A 271 12.63 15.47 -21.24
N THR A 272 11.78 14.45 -21.27
CA THR A 272 10.93 14.08 -20.14
C THR A 272 11.76 13.57 -18.95
N TYR A 273 12.80 12.78 -19.18
CA TYR A 273 13.71 12.32 -18.14
C TYR A 273 14.52 13.47 -17.54
N GLU A 274 14.98 14.42 -18.36
CA GLU A 274 15.67 15.61 -17.90
C GLU A 274 14.78 16.49 -17.04
N GLN A 275 13.49 16.62 -17.39
CA GLN A 275 12.49 17.26 -16.53
C GLN A 275 12.33 16.54 -15.18
N ALA A 276 12.26 15.20 -15.19
CA ALA A 276 12.21 14.42 -13.95
C ALA A 276 13.45 14.65 -13.06
N LEU A 277 14.64 14.71 -13.66
CA LEU A 277 15.91 14.97 -12.96
C LEU A 277 16.07 16.43 -12.52
N ALA A 278 15.46 17.40 -13.21
CA ALA A 278 15.41 18.78 -12.76
C ALA A 278 14.60 18.91 -11.46
N LEU A 279 13.51 18.14 -11.32
CA LEU A 279 12.71 18.09 -10.09
C LEU A 279 13.39 17.26 -8.98
N GLN A 280 14.02 16.15 -9.34
CA GLN A 280 14.71 15.26 -8.42
C GLN A 280 16.09 14.84 -8.97
N PRO A 281 17.15 15.63 -8.71
CA PRO A 281 18.49 15.41 -9.29
C PRO A 281 19.12 14.06 -8.95
N ASN A 282 18.74 13.49 -7.80
CA ASN A 282 19.24 12.23 -7.26
C ASN A 282 18.32 11.04 -7.59
N TYR A 283 17.42 11.17 -8.58
CA TYR A 283 16.54 10.06 -8.97
C TYR A 283 17.29 9.02 -9.81
N ALA A 284 17.85 8.02 -9.15
CA ALA A 284 18.69 6.98 -9.76
C ALA A 284 18.02 6.30 -10.97
N GLN A 285 16.74 5.93 -10.87
CA GLN A 285 16.02 5.29 -11.98
C GLN A 285 15.97 6.18 -13.23
N ALA A 286 15.72 7.49 -13.07
CA ALA A 286 15.68 8.42 -14.18
C ALA A 286 17.08 8.62 -14.80
N ARG A 287 18.15 8.59 -14.00
CA ARG A 287 19.54 8.59 -14.53
C ARG A 287 19.82 7.38 -15.40
N PHE A 288 19.47 6.19 -14.93
CA PHE A 288 19.65 4.95 -15.69
C PHE A 288 18.86 4.99 -17.01
N ASN A 289 17.59 5.38 -16.95
CA ASN A 289 16.73 5.46 -18.12
C ASN A 289 17.21 6.52 -19.14
N LEU A 290 17.70 7.65 -18.66
CA LEU A 290 18.29 8.69 -19.51
C LEU A 290 19.58 8.20 -20.17
N ALA A 291 20.42 7.46 -19.45
CA ALA A 291 21.62 6.84 -20.00
C ALA A 291 21.29 5.88 -21.15
N GLU A 292 20.29 5.00 -20.96
CA GLU A 292 19.79 4.10 -22.01
C GLU A 292 19.31 4.86 -23.25
N ALA A 293 18.55 5.95 -23.05
CA ALA A 293 18.05 6.76 -24.15
C ALA A 293 19.17 7.46 -24.94
N TYR A 294 20.31 7.76 -24.30
CA TYR A 294 21.47 8.38 -24.94
C TYR A 294 22.43 7.41 -25.62
N GLU A 295 22.38 6.09 -25.36
CA GLU A 295 23.41 5.13 -25.81
C GLU A 295 23.77 5.26 -27.29
N SER A 296 22.77 5.36 -28.16
CA SER A 296 22.94 5.41 -29.61
C SER A 296 23.22 6.81 -30.17
N HIS A 297 22.84 7.87 -29.45
CA HIS A 297 22.90 9.25 -29.94
C HIS A 297 24.08 10.04 -29.36
N ASN A 298 24.47 9.74 -28.12
CA ASN A 298 25.58 10.39 -27.42
C ASN A 298 26.19 9.42 -26.38
N PRO A 299 27.07 8.49 -26.81
CA PRO A 299 27.70 7.51 -25.93
C PRO A 299 28.45 8.13 -24.74
N LYS A 300 29.05 9.31 -24.95
CA LYS A 300 29.75 10.03 -23.87
C LYS A 300 28.78 10.48 -22.78
N ARG A 301 27.63 11.04 -23.18
CA ARG A 301 26.59 11.42 -22.22
C ARG A 301 26.00 10.21 -21.52
N ALA A 302 25.73 9.13 -22.26
CA ALA A 302 25.23 7.88 -21.68
C ALA A 302 26.15 7.34 -20.57
N ILE A 303 27.47 7.30 -20.80
CA ILE A 303 28.44 6.88 -19.78
C ILE A 303 28.36 7.75 -18.53
N GLN A 304 28.31 9.09 -18.67
CA GLN A 304 28.22 10.01 -17.52
C GLN A 304 26.96 9.77 -16.68
N GLU A 305 25.82 9.53 -17.33
CA GLU A 305 24.56 9.27 -16.64
C GLU A 305 24.58 7.90 -15.94
N TYR A 306 25.18 6.87 -16.56
CA TYR A 306 25.39 5.57 -15.89
C TYR A 306 26.33 5.67 -14.70
N GLU A 307 27.45 6.41 -14.81
CA GLU A 307 28.37 6.64 -13.69
C GLU A 307 27.66 7.32 -12.51
N THR A 308 26.81 8.31 -12.81
CA THR A 308 25.98 8.98 -11.79
C THR A 308 24.98 8.01 -11.16
N PHE A 309 24.31 7.18 -11.96
CA PHE A 309 23.43 6.12 -11.45
C PHE A 309 24.17 5.16 -10.50
N LEU A 310 25.38 4.73 -10.86
CA LEU A 310 26.17 3.80 -10.03
C LEU A 310 26.51 4.39 -8.66
N ILE A 311 26.84 5.69 -8.59
CA ILE A 311 27.07 6.39 -7.32
C ILE A 311 25.80 6.41 -6.46
N LEU A 312 24.65 6.68 -7.08
CA LEU A 312 23.36 6.73 -6.36
C LEU A 312 22.88 5.34 -5.90
N ALA A 313 23.26 4.28 -6.60
CA ALA A 313 22.80 2.92 -6.37
C ALA A 313 23.80 2.04 -5.57
N GLU A 314 24.98 2.55 -5.23
CA GLU A 314 26.13 1.77 -4.71
C GLU A 314 25.79 0.86 -3.51
N ASN A 315 24.85 1.28 -2.66
CA ASN A 315 24.45 0.56 -1.45
C ASN A 315 22.98 0.13 -1.43
N ASN A 316 22.34 0.04 -2.60
CA ASN A 316 20.95 -0.42 -2.70
C ASN A 316 20.88 -1.86 -3.27
N PRO A 317 20.63 -2.88 -2.42
CA PRO A 317 20.52 -4.27 -2.87
C PRO A 317 19.43 -4.48 -3.93
N GLU A 318 18.37 -3.68 -3.91
CA GLU A 318 17.25 -3.79 -4.88
C GLU A 318 17.66 -3.38 -6.29
N GLU A 319 18.75 -2.61 -6.44
CA GLU A 319 19.24 -2.11 -7.73
C GLU A 319 20.44 -2.89 -8.27
N MET A 320 20.90 -3.94 -7.57
CA MET A 320 22.09 -4.73 -7.94
C MET A 320 22.07 -5.22 -9.39
N THR A 321 20.91 -5.70 -9.88
CA THR A 321 20.78 -6.14 -11.27
C THR A 321 20.99 -4.99 -12.27
N LYS A 322 20.48 -3.79 -11.97
CA LYS A 322 20.69 -2.61 -12.83
C LYS A 322 22.11 -2.07 -12.71
N VAL A 323 22.73 -2.16 -11.53
CA VAL A 323 24.15 -1.83 -11.30
C VAL A 323 25.06 -2.67 -12.20
N ASP A 324 24.85 -3.99 -12.25
CA ASP A 324 25.64 -4.88 -13.10
C ASP A 324 25.41 -4.60 -14.58
N LEU A 325 24.15 -4.35 -14.97
CA LEU A 325 23.80 -3.95 -16.33
C LEU A 325 24.50 -2.64 -16.73
N ALA A 326 24.45 -1.60 -15.90
CA ALA A 326 25.09 -0.31 -16.16
C ALA A 326 26.62 -0.45 -16.32
N LYS A 327 27.29 -1.23 -15.46
CA LYS A 327 28.73 -1.53 -15.59
C LYS A 327 29.04 -2.21 -16.93
N GLY A 328 28.20 -3.17 -17.34
CA GLY A 328 28.31 -3.84 -18.64
C GLY A 328 28.16 -2.87 -19.81
N ARG A 329 27.15 -2.00 -19.78
CA ARG A 329 26.91 -0.97 -20.79
C ARG A 329 28.07 0.02 -20.92
N ILE A 330 28.58 0.54 -19.80
CA ILE A 330 29.74 1.44 -19.79
C ILE A 330 30.94 0.79 -20.48
N LYS A 331 31.27 -0.46 -20.13
CA LYS A 331 32.41 -1.18 -20.73
C LYS A 331 32.22 -1.35 -22.25
N ALA A 332 31.01 -1.66 -22.70
CA ALA A 332 30.70 -1.80 -24.13
C ALA A 332 30.87 -0.47 -24.88
N LEU A 333 30.30 0.63 -24.35
CA LEU A 333 30.38 1.96 -24.94
C LEU A 333 31.83 2.49 -25.01
N GLN A 334 32.64 2.22 -23.97
CA GLN A 334 34.06 2.58 -23.95
C GLN A 334 34.90 1.75 -24.91
N GLY A 335 34.54 0.48 -25.12
CA GLY A 335 35.22 -0.42 -26.07
C GLY A 335 34.93 -0.09 -27.53
N GLY A 336 33.70 0.30 -27.85
CA GLY A 336 33.29 0.70 -29.20
C GLY A 336 33.90 2.02 -29.68
N ALA A 337 34.27 2.92 -28.77
CA ALA A 337 34.93 4.19 -29.10
C ALA A 337 36.42 4.05 -29.46
N ARG A 338 37.00 2.84 -29.38
CA ARG A 338 38.42 2.54 -29.67
C ARG A 338 38.66 1.82 -31.01
N GLN A 339 37.61 1.56 -31.79
CA GLN A 339 37.68 1.01 -33.16
C GLN A 339 37.39 2.10 -34.19
#